data_AF-A0A7S0FCG7-F1
#
_entry.id   AF-A0A7S0FCG7-F1
#
_cell.length_a   1.000
_cell.length_b   1.000
_cell.length_c   1.000
_cell.angle_alpha   90.00
_cell.angle_beta   90.00
_cell.angle_gamma   90.00
#
_symmetry.space_group_name_H-M   'P 1'
#
loop_
_entity.id
_entity.type
_entity.pdbx_description
1 polymer ?
#
loop_
_entity_poly.entity_id
_entity_poly.type
_entity_poly.pdbx_seq_one_letter_code
_entity_poly.pdbx_strand_id
1 'polypeptide(L)'
;WRDASRRFSCPIVAFWLAGVILRGYAVTIEGVPWYALLDLAVFAFTSAVFMGLMYSILHMSCAMTKIVDAYCLHSANNFDLEESLGEWNSIQSLIRMVCRDVGVSFLILLTTALGMLLLSASDMVFHSAELLCWHSSTVVLTLGALLTFFKAAEVTEECVRVPSYINSLTFHNDIDTGRHFLVQYITYSATGFYVGEVRLTGAMALKLTYTAGLAAFAILTKLNSNI
;
A
#
# COMPACT_ATOMS: atom_id res chain seq x y z
N TRP A 1 -17.01 -4.44 0.62
CA TRP A 1 -15.73 -4.02 1.23
C TRP A 1 -15.27 -4.93 2.37
N ARG A 2 -16.14 -5.35 3.30
CA ARG A 2 -15.77 -6.26 4.41
C ARG A 2 -15.10 -7.56 3.93
N ASP A 3 -15.65 -8.22 2.92
CA ASP A 3 -15.07 -9.47 2.40
C ASP A 3 -13.73 -9.24 1.69
N ALA A 4 -13.59 -8.14 0.96
CA ALA A 4 -12.32 -7.75 0.34
C ALA A 4 -11.25 -7.49 1.42
N SER A 5 -11.61 -6.78 2.50
CA SER A 5 -10.70 -6.53 3.61
C SER A 5 -10.34 -7.81 4.39
N ARG A 6 -11.28 -8.75 4.56
CA ARG A 6 -11.01 -10.06 5.18
C ARG A 6 -9.93 -10.82 4.42
N ARG A 7 -9.93 -10.76 3.09
CA ARG A 7 -8.89 -11.39 2.26
C ARG A 7 -7.49 -10.84 2.54
N PHE A 8 -7.36 -9.58 2.95
CA PHE A 8 -6.07 -8.99 3.35
C PHE A 8 -5.74 -9.22 4.83
N SER A 9 -6.72 -9.47 5.68
CA SER A 9 -6.50 -9.69 7.12
C SER A 9 -5.65 -10.94 7.36
N CYS A 10 -5.93 -12.04 6.66
CA CYS A 10 -5.20 -13.29 6.85
C CYS A 10 -3.71 -13.19 6.46
N PRO A 11 -3.33 -12.65 5.27
CA PRO A 11 -1.93 -12.43 4.92
C PRO A 11 -1.17 -11.53 5.90
N ILE A 12 -1.81 -10.48 6.42
CA ILE A 12 -1.18 -9.56 7.38
C ILE A 12 -0.86 -10.28 8.68
N VAL A 13 -1.83 -11.02 9.24
CA VAL A 13 -1.59 -11.81 10.45
C VAL A 13 -0.54 -12.89 10.19
N ALA A 14 -0.55 -13.53 9.01
CA ALA A 14 0.44 -14.52 8.64
C ALA A 14 1.85 -13.91 8.54
N PHE A 15 2.02 -12.74 7.92
CA PHE A 15 3.30 -12.03 7.86
C PHE A 15 3.82 -11.62 9.23
N TRP A 16 2.92 -11.15 10.11
CA TRP A 16 3.28 -10.82 11.48
C TRP A 16 3.77 -12.04 12.26
N LEU A 17 2.98 -13.14 12.24
CA LEU A 17 3.35 -14.39 12.88
C LEU A 17 4.68 -14.94 12.33
N ALA A 18 4.86 -14.93 11.01
CA ALA A 18 6.11 -15.35 10.39
C ALA A 18 7.29 -14.50 10.87
N GLY A 19 7.15 -13.17 10.93
CA GLY A 19 8.19 -12.28 11.43
C GLY A 19 8.56 -12.55 12.90
N VAL A 20 7.57 -12.75 13.77
CA VAL A 20 7.78 -13.06 15.19
C VAL A 20 8.41 -14.44 15.37
N ILE A 21 7.97 -15.45 14.62
CA ILE A 21 8.53 -16.81 14.68
C ILE A 21 9.98 -16.81 14.21
N LEU A 22 10.29 -16.15 13.10
CA LEU A 22 11.66 -16.04 12.58
C LEU A 22 12.59 -15.34 13.58
N ARG A 23 12.12 -14.25 14.20
CA ARG A 23 12.88 -13.55 15.25
C ARG A 23 13.07 -14.42 16.50
N GLY A 24 12.03 -15.13 16.93
CA GLY A 24 12.09 -16.05 18.06
C GLY A 24 13.06 -17.21 17.82
N TYR A 25 13.06 -17.78 16.61
CA TYR A 25 14.00 -18.83 16.21
C TYR A 25 15.45 -18.34 16.27
N ALA A 26 15.73 -17.14 15.76
CA ALA A 26 17.06 -16.52 15.84
C ALA A 26 17.54 -16.37 17.30
N VAL A 27 16.66 -15.91 18.20
CA VAL A 27 16.94 -15.81 19.64
C VAL A 27 17.26 -17.18 20.28
N THR A 28 16.58 -18.26 19.87
CA THR A 28 16.80 -19.59 20.46
C THR A 28 18.13 -20.23 20.05
N ILE A 29 18.62 -19.99 18.84
CA ILE A 29 19.87 -20.58 18.35
C ILE A 29 21.08 -20.03 19.10
N GLU A 30 21.09 -18.73 19.39
CA GLU A 30 22.24 -18.06 19.97
C GLU A 30 22.40 -18.29 21.50
N GLY A 31 21.49 -19.05 22.13
CA GLY A 31 21.59 -19.38 23.56
C GLY A 31 21.52 -18.14 24.47
N VAL A 32 20.73 -17.15 24.08
CA VAL A 32 20.84 -15.76 24.55
C VAL A 32 20.21 -15.55 25.93
N PRO A 33 20.76 -14.63 26.77
CA PRO A 33 20.22 -14.32 28.10
C PRO A 33 18.79 -13.75 28.11
N TRP A 34 18.25 -13.57 29.32
CA TRP A 34 16.88 -13.07 29.56
C TRP A 34 16.50 -11.78 28.84
N TYR A 35 17.46 -10.92 28.48
CA TYR A 35 17.20 -9.69 27.72
C TYR A 35 16.70 -9.95 26.28
N ALA A 36 16.96 -11.13 25.71
CA ALA A 36 16.45 -11.50 24.38
C ALA A 36 14.94 -11.76 24.37
N LEU A 37 14.37 -12.22 25.49
CA LEU A 37 12.92 -12.31 25.63
C LEU A 37 12.28 -10.92 25.65
N LEU A 38 12.94 -9.95 26.27
CA LEU A 38 12.50 -8.55 26.24
C LEU A 38 12.58 -7.97 24.83
N ASP A 39 13.68 -8.20 24.09
CA ASP A 39 13.80 -7.80 22.67
C ASP A 39 12.67 -8.38 21.82
N LEU A 40 12.42 -9.68 21.95
CA LEU A 40 11.35 -10.36 21.22
C LEU A 40 9.97 -9.79 21.57
N ALA A 41 9.70 -9.50 22.85
CA ALA A 41 8.44 -8.92 23.28
C ALA A 41 8.24 -7.49 22.72
N VAL A 42 9.29 -6.67 22.75
CA VAL A 42 9.27 -5.31 22.18
C VAL A 42 9.08 -5.38 20.66
N PHE A 43 9.79 -6.27 19.97
CA PHE A 43 9.63 -6.51 18.54
C PHE A 43 8.20 -6.96 18.21
N ALA A 44 7.65 -7.93 18.93
CA ALA A 44 6.30 -8.44 18.69
C ALA A 44 5.23 -7.34 18.87
N PHE A 45 5.36 -6.52 19.91
CA PHE A 45 4.46 -5.41 20.17
C PHE A 45 4.56 -4.31 19.10
N THR A 46 5.77 -3.84 18.80
CA THR A 46 5.99 -2.77 17.82
C THR A 46 5.60 -3.20 16.41
N SER A 47 5.95 -4.42 16.01
CA SER A 47 5.51 -4.99 14.73
C SER A 47 3.99 -5.19 14.68
N ALA A 48 3.32 -5.55 15.77
CA ALA A 48 1.87 -5.62 15.81
C ALA A 48 1.22 -4.24 15.57
N VAL A 49 1.75 -3.17 16.18
CA VAL A 49 1.30 -1.80 15.93
C VAL A 49 1.51 -1.40 14.47
N PHE A 50 2.70 -1.69 13.91
CA PHE A 50 3.02 -1.45 12.51
C PHE A 50 2.02 -2.16 11.57
N MET A 51 1.70 -3.42 11.87
CA MET A 51 0.76 -4.22 11.08
C MET A 51 -0.68 -3.76 11.24
N GLY A 52 -1.07 -3.24 12.41
CA GLY A 52 -2.37 -2.60 12.63
C GLY A 52 -2.55 -1.32 11.80
N LEU A 53 -1.51 -0.49 11.73
CA LEU A 53 -1.49 0.69 10.84
C LEU A 53 -1.62 0.25 9.38
N MET A 54 -0.80 -0.71 8.96
CA MET A 54 -0.82 -1.26 7.60
C MET A 54 -2.20 -1.78 7.21
N TYR A 55 -2.84 -2.57 8.10
CA TYR A 55 -4.21 -3.06 7.91
C TYR A 55 -5.22 -1.93 7.73
N SER A 56 -5.13 -0.90 8.58
CA SER A 56 -6.05 0.25 8.54
C SER A 56 -5.98 0.97 7.20
N ILE A 57 -4.77 1.20 6.68
CA ILE A 57 -4.57 1.84 5.37
C ILE A 57 -5.08 0.94 4.25
N LEU A 58 -4.71 -0.33 4.24
CA LEU A 58 -5.18 -1.30 3.24
C LEU A 58 -6.71 -1.38 3.21
N HIS A 59 -7.34 -1.35 4.38
CA HIS A 59 -8.78 -1.35 4.54
C HIS A 59 -9.42 -0.13 3.88
N MET A 60 -8.90 1.07 4.16
CA MET A 60 -9.38 2.32 3.56
C MET A 60 -9.18 2.34 2.04
N SER A 61 -8.02 1.90 1.55
CA SER A 61 -7.77 1.81 0.11
C SER A 61 -8.76 0.88 -0.59
N CYS A 62 -9.04 -0.30 0.00
CA CYS A 62 -10.05 -1.22 -0.53
C CYS A 62 -11.46 -0.63 -0.52
N ALA A 63 -11.81 0.14 0.51
CA ALA A 63 -13.10 0.80 0.59
C ALA A 63 -13.25 1.86 -0.52
N MET A 64 -12.23 2.70 -0.72
CA MET A 64 -12.21 3.71 -1.77
C MET A 64 -12.33 3.10 -3.18
N THR A 65 -11.57 2.05 -3.49
CA THR A 65 -11.70 1.33 -4.76
C THR A 65 -13.13 0.82 -4.98
N LYS A 66 -13.77 0.25 -3.95
CA LYS A 66 -15.14 -0.27 -4.08
C LYS A 66 -16.19 0.82 -4.27
N ILE A 67 -15.96 2.02 -3.74
CA ILE A 67 -16.84 3.17 -3.97
C ILE A 67 -16.74 3.63 -5.43
N VAL A 68 -15.53 3.65 -6.00
CA VAL A 68 -15.32 3.95 -7.43
C VAL A 68 -15.97 2.88 -8.31
N ASP A 69 -15.79 1.59 -7.99
CA ASP A 69 -16.45 0.49 -8.70
C ASP A 69 -17.99 0.63 -8.69
N ALA A 70 -18.56 0.98 -7.54
CA ALA A 70 -20.00 1.15 -7.37
C ALA A 70 -20.53 2.31 -8.22
N TYR A 71 -19.80 3.42 -8.27
CA TYR A 71 -20.13 4.55 -9.14
C TYR A 71 -20.12 4.17 -10.63
N CYS A 72 -19.10 3.43 -11.08
CA CYS A 72 -19.05 2.93 -12.45
C CYS A 72 -20.27 2.05 -12.77
N LEU A 73 -20.63 1.13 -11.88
CA LEU A 73 -21.79 0.26 -12.07
C LEU A 73 -23.11 1.05 -12.09
N HIS A 74 -23.26 2.05 -11.21
CA HIS A 74 -24.45 2.92 -11.20
C HIS A 74 -24.58 3.71 -12.50
N SER A 75 -23.48 4.37 -12.92
CA SER A 75 -23.41 5.13 -14.17
C SER A 75 -23.72 4.27 -15.41
N ALA A 76 -23.36 2.99 -15.39
CA ALA A 76 -23.63 2.07 -16.50
C ALA A 76 -25.10 1.64 -16.60
N ASN A 77 -25.80 1.55 -15.46
CA ASN A 77 -27.18 1.09 -15.41
C ASN A 77 -28.18 2.24 -15.58
N ASN A 78 -27.93 3.39 -14.96
CA ASN A 78 -28.86 4.52 -14.92
C ASN A 78 -28.09 5.84 -15.11
N PHE A 79 -27.75 6.16 -16.35
CA PHE A 79 -27.01 7.39 -16.64
C PHE A 79 -27.92 8.62 -16.54
N ASP A 80 -27.76 9.37 -15.46
CA ASP A 80 -28.23 10.75 -15.31
C ASP A 80 -27.03 11.67 -15.07
N LEU A 81 -26.93 12.75 -15.84
CA LEU A 81 -25.76 13.63 -15.81
C LEU A 81 -25.63 14.38 -14.48
N GLU A 82 -26.72 14.93 -13.96
CA GLU A 82 -26.72 15.75 -12.76
C GLU A 82 -26.41 14.89 -11.53
N GLU A 83 -27.06 13.72 -11.46
CA GLU A 83 -26.80 12.72 -10.42
C GLU A 83 -25.34 12.23 -10.47
N SER A 84 -24.84 11.85 -11.66
CA SER A 84 -23.46 11.36 -11.81
C SER A 84 -22.42 12.42 -11.40
N LEU A 85 -22.66 13.70 -11.72
CA LEU A 85 -21.79 14.80 -11.28
C LEU A 85 -21.80 14.96 -9.77
N GLY A 86 -22.99 14.92 -9.15
CA GLY A 86 -23.15 15.02 -7.69
C GLY A 86 -22.48 13.86 -6.95
N GLU A 87 -22.66 12.65 -7.44
CA GLU A 87 -22.03 11.44 -6.90
C GLU A 87 -20.50 11.51 -7.04
N TRP A 88 -19.97 11.83 -8.23
CA TRP A 88 -18.52 11.92 -8.42
C TRP A 88 -17.88 12.98 -7.52
N ASN A 89 -18.48 14.16 -7.42
CA ASN A 89 -18.00 15.21 -6.53
C ASN A 89 -17.98 14.74 -5.06
N SER A 90 -18.98 13.97 -4.64
CA SER A 90 -19.03 13.36 -3.30
C SER A 90 -17.90 12.35 -3.11
N ILE A 91 -17.66 11.46 -4.08
CA ILE A 91 -16.56 10.47 -4.05
C ILE A 91 -15.19 11.17 -3.99
N GLN A 92 -14.97 12.18 -4.83
CA GLN A 92 -13.76 12.98 -4.82
C GLN A 92 -13.53 13.62 -3.46
N SER A 93 -14.57 14.21 -2.86
CA SER A 93 -14.47 14.83 -1.52
C SER A 93 -14.10 13.81 -0.44
N LEU A 94 -14.71 12.63 -0.48
CA LEU A 94 -14.47 11.54 0.45
C LEU A 94 -13.04 11.01 0.33
N ILE A 95 -12.57 10.75 -0.90
CA ILE A 95 -11.20 10.28 -1.15
C ILE A 95 -10.19 11.30 -0.63
N ARG A 96 -10.39 12.61 -0.89
CA ARG A 96 -9.49 13.67 -0.38
C ARG A 96 -9.47 13.72 1.15
N MET A 97 -10.63 13.61 1.79
CA MET A 97 -10.73 13.58 3.25
C MET A 97 -9.98 12.38 3.84
N VAL A 98 -10.21 11.17 3.31
CA VAL A 98 -9.51 9.96 3.75
C VAL A 98 -8.01 10.07 3.51
N CYS A 99 -7.57 10.58 2.36
CA CYS A 99 -6.16 10.78 2.05
C CYS A 99 -5.48 11.76 3.01
N ARG A 100 -6.16 12.85 3.40
CA ARG A 100 -5.64 13.81 4.38
C ARG A 100 -5.43 13.15 5.74
N ASP A 101 -6.41 12.39 6.21
CA ASP A 101 -6.40 11.81 7.55
C ASP A 101 -5.45 10.59 7.64
N VAL A 102 -5.32 9.82 6.55
CA VAL A 102 -4.44 8.64 6.46
C VAL A 102 -3.02 8.99 6.03
N GLY A 103 -2.82 10.12 5.32
CA GLY A 103 -1.57 10.46 4.66
C GLY A 103 -0.35 10.50 5.59
N VAL A 104 -0.51 11.06 6.80
CA VAL A 104 0.58 11.10 7.81
C VAL A 104 0.94 9.68 8.27
N SER A 105 -0.07 8.85 8.58
CA SER A 105 0.15 7.46 8.98
C SER A 105 0.82 6.64 7.89
N PHE A 106 0.44 6.88 6.63
CA PHE A 106 1.06 6.26 5.46
C PHE A 106 2.54 6.65 5.32
N LEU A 107 2.86 7.94 5.50
CA LEU A 107 4.25 8.41 5.46
C LEU A 107 5.09 7.80 6.59
N ILE A 108 4.54 7.74 7.81
CA ILE A 108 5.20 7.07 8.95
C ILE A 108 5.46 5.59 8.64
N LEU A 109 4.47 4.88 8.06
CA LEU A 109 4.63 3.47 7.67
C LEU A 109 5.78 3.28 6.67
N LEU A 110 5.82 4.07 5.60
CA LEU A 110 6.85 3.96 4.56
C LEU A 110 8.24 4.36 5.05
N THR A 111 8.34 5.46 5.79
CA THR A 111 9.61 5.93 6.35
C THR A 111 10.17 4.95 7.37
N THR A 112 9.32 4.34 8.20
CA THR A 112 9.72 3.28 9.14
C THR A 112 10.19 2.05 8.37
N ALA A 113 9.47 1.59 7.34
CA ALA A 113 9.88 0.47 6.51
C ALA A 113 11.24 0.72 5.83
N LEU A 114 11.43 1.91 5.25
CA LEU A 114 12.69 2.29 4.62
C LEU A 114 13.83 2.35 5.66
N GLY A 115 13.60 2.94 6.82
CA GLY A 115 14.59 3.00 7.90
C GLY A 115 15.01 1.60 8.36
N MET A 116 14.06 0.69 8.56
CA MET A 116 14.34 -0.70 8.93
C MET A 116 15.16 -1.42 7.85
N LEU A 117 14.86 -1.21 6.56
CA LEU A 117 15.65 -1.76 5.45
C LEU A 117 17.07 -1.22 5.43
N LEU A 118 17.25 0.10 5.58
CA LEU A 118 18.57 0.73 5.55
C LEU A 118 19.43 0.30 6.74
N LEU A 119 18.85 0.22 7.94
CA LEU A 119 19.54 -0.28 9.13
C LEU A 119 19.96 -1.74 8.94
N SER A 120 19.04 -2.59 8.47
CA SER A 120 19.34 -4.00 8.18
C SER A 120 20.43 -4.14 7.12
N ALA A 121 20.34 -3.35 6.04
CA ALA A 121 21.35 -3.33 4.99
C ALA A 121 22.73 -2.88 5.51
N SER A 122 22.78 -1.85 6.36
CA SER A 122 24.04 -1.42 6.96
C SER A 122 24.62 -2.51 7.85
N ASP A 123 23.78 -3.15 8.65
CA ASP A 123 24.20 -4.19 9.59
C ASP A 123 24.78 -5.38 8.84
N MET A 124 24.15 -5.82 7.75
CA MET A 124 24.70 -6.85 6.86
C MET A 124 26.01 -6.45 6.19
N VAL A 125 26.24 -5.16 5.91
CA VAL A 125 27.48 -4.70 5.27
C VAL A 125 28.64 -4.62 6.27
N PHE A 126 28.36 -4.31 7.53
CA PHE A 126 29.38 -4.12 8.56
C PHE A 126 29.62 -5.37 9.43
N HIS A 127 28.59 -6.20 9.63
CA HIS A 127 28.63 -7.45 10.39
C HIS A 127 28.41 -8.64 9.46
N SER A 128 29.07 -9.77 9.75
CA SER A 128 29.11 -10.95 8.89
C SER A 128 27.73 -11.51 8.53
N ALA A 129 27.66 -12.22 7.39
CA ALA A 129 26.41 -12.74 6.79
C ALA A 129 25.66 -13.80 7.64
N GLU A 130 26.22 -14.24 8.76
CA GLU A 130 25.56 -15.18 9.69
C GLU A 130 24.25 -14.60 10.29
N LEU A 131 24.05 -13.28 10.19
CA LEU A 131 22.85 -12.57 10.66
C LEU A 131 21.65 -12.62 9.68
N LEU A 132 21.71 -13.38 8.58
CA LEU A 132 20.62 -13.44 7.58
C LEU A 132 19.25 -13.80 8.22
N CYS A 133 19.25 -14.65 9.25
CA CYS A 133 18.04 -15.04 9.96
C CYS A 133 17.39 -13.86 10.69
N TRP A 134 18.19 -12.97 11.30
CA TRP A 134 17.71 -11.80 12.04
C TRP A 134 17.02 -10.78 11.14
N HIS A 135 17.55 -10.57 9.92
CA HIS A 135 17.01 -9.60 8.95
C HIS A 135 15.80 -10.13 8.17
N SER A 136 15.57 -11.45 8.15
CA SER A 136 14.42 -12.05 7.44
C SER A 136 13.08 -11.49 7.93
N SER A 137 12.96 -11.25 9.24
CA SER A 137 11.77 -10.65 9.87
C SER A 137 11.49 -9.23 9.36
N THR A 138 12.54 -8.41 9.20
CA THR A 138 12.46 -7.07 8.63
C THR A 138 12.01 -7.09 7.17
N VAL A 139 12.58 -8.00 6.37
CA VAL A 139 12.20 -8.15 4.95
C VAL A 139 10.70 -8.45 4.82
N VAL A 140 10.17 -9.38 5.62
CA VAL A 140 8.74 -9.71 5.62
C VAL A 140 7.86 -8.50 5.93
N LEU A 141 8.19 -7.71 6.96
CA LEU A 141 7.42 -6.52 7.33
C LEU A 141 7.47 -5.43 6.24
N THR A 142 8.62 -5.25 5.62
CA THR A 142 8.82 -4.22 4.57
C THR A 142 8.11 -4.57 3.27
N LEU A 143 8.01 -5.87 2.92
CA LEU A 143 7.16 -6.34 1.83
C LEU A 143 5.69 -5.99 2.07
N GLY A 144 5.21 -6.11 3.32
CA GLY A 144 3.86 -5.68 3.69
C GLY A 144 3.62 -4.18 3.45
N ALA A 145 4.57 -3.33 3.83
CA ALA A 145 4.49 -1.89 3.57
C ALA A 145 4.46 -1.58 2.06
N LEU A 146 5.25 -2.30 1.27
CA LEU A 146 5.25 -2.17 -0.18
C LEU A 146 3.90 -2.58 -0.80
N LEU A 147 3.29 -3.68 -0.34
CA LEU A 147 1.93 -4.07 -0.75
C LEU A 147 0.91 -2.97 -0.45
N THR A 148 1.05 -2.30 0.69
CA THR A 148 0.19 -1.18 1.07
C THR A 148 0.37 0.01 0.14
N PHE A 149 1.61 0.29 -0.30
CA PHE A 149 1.89 1.29 -1.32
C PHE A 149 1.17 0.95 -2.64
N PHE A 150 1.29 -0.29 -3.12
CA PHE A 150 0.62 -0.74 -4.35
C PHE A 150 -0.90 -0.60 -4.25
N LYS A 151 -1.49 -0.96 -3.10
CA LYS A 151 -2.93 -0.81 -2.89
C LYS A 151 -3.40 0.64 -2.79
N ALA A 152 -2.60 1.53 -2.22
CA ALA A 152 -2.88 2.96 -2.26
C ALA A 152 -2.82 3.50 -3.70
N ALA A 153 -1.81 3.09 -4.48
CA ALA A 153 -1.67 3.46 -5.89
C ALA A 153 -2.82 2.91 -6.76
N GLU A 154 -3.34 1.71 -6.47
CA GLU A 154 -4.48 1.11 -7.18
C GLU A 154 -5.74 1.99 -7.12
N VAL A 155 -5.99 2.69 -6.00
CA VAL A 155 -7.10 3.64 -5.90
C VAL A 155 -6.99 4.74 -6.96
N THR A 156 -5.77 5.27 -7.19
CA THR A 156 -5.53 6.25 -8.24
C THR A 156 -5.74 5.66 -9.62
N GLU A 157 -5.23 4.45 -9.88
CA GLU A 157 -5.39 3.79 -11.19
C GLU A 157 -6.87 3.55 -11.51
N GLU A 158 -7.68 3.16 -10.53
CA GLU A 158 -9.12 3.01 -10.73
C GLU A 158 -9.79 4.35 -11.03
N CYS A 159 -9.48 5.42 -10.29
CA CYS A 159 -10.01 6.75 -10.58
C CYS A 159 -9.63 7.25 -11.99
N VAL A 160 -8.42 6.94 -12.45
CA VAL A 160 -7.92 7.32 -13.79
C VAL A 160 -8.63 6.55 -14.92
N ARG A 161 -9.17 5.36 -14.64
CA ARG A 161 -9.90 4.54 -15.63
C ARG A 161 -11.35 4.96 -15.82
N VAL A 162 -11.97 5.61 -14.82
CA VAL A 162 -13.38 6.03 -14.84
C VAL A 162 -13.76 6.83 -16.09
N PRO A 163 -13.01 7.86 -16.54
CA PRO A 163 -13.35 8.61 -17.75
C PRO A 163 -13.43 7.71 -18.99
N SER A 164 -12.44 6.83 -19.17
CA SER A 164 -12.40 5.89 -20.30
C SER A 164 -13.55 4.90 -20.24
N TYR A 165 -13.90 4.43 -19.05
CA TYR A 165 -15.05 3.55 -18.82
C TYR A 165 -16.36 4.24 -19.24
N ILE A 166 -16.63 5.44 -18.73
CA ILE A 166 -17.84 6.21 -19.07
C ILE A 166 -17.90 6.47 -20.57
N ASN A 167 -16.78 6.84 -21.19
CA ASN A 167 -16.73 7.09 -22.63
C ASN A 167 -17.01 5.85 -23.49
N SER A 168 -16.83 4.64 -22.93
CA SER A 168 -17.12 3.37 -23.62
C SER A 168 -18.59 2.94 -23.52
N LEU A 169 -19.39 3.59 -22.67
CA LEU A 169 -20.81 3.28 -22.51
C LEU A 169 -21.62 3.82 -23.69
N THR A 170 -22.43 2.96 -24.29
CA THR A 170 -23.39 3.34 -25.34
C THR A 170 -24.73 3.70 -24.71
N PHE A 171 -25.06 4.98 -24.71
CA PHE A 171 -26.39 5.45 -24.31
C PHE A 171 -27.28 5.55 -25.55
N HIS A 172 -28.57 5.23 -25.43
CA HIS A 172 -29.52 5.18 -26.55
C HIS A 172 -29.89 6.56 -27.15
N ASN A 173 -29.22 7.64 -26.74
CA ASN A 173 -29.50 9.01 -27.19
C ASN A 173 -28.33 9.58 -28.01
N ASP A 174 -28.64 10.10 -29.20
CA ASP A 174 -27.68 10.48 -30.27
C ASP A 174 -26.79 11.71 -29.99
N ILE A 175 -26.86 12.35 -28.81
CA ILE A 175 -26.09 13.58 -28.53
C ILE A 175 -25.34 13.46 -27.19
N ASP A 176 -24.07 13.09 -27.29
CA ASP A 176 -23.11 12.77 -26.22
C ASP A 176 -22.49 13.97 -25.49
N THR A 177 -23.05 15.19 -25.60
CA THR A 177 -22.46 16.39 -24.99
C THR A 177 -22.36 16.28 -23.47
N GLY A 178 -23.38 15.73 -22.81
CA GLY A 178 -23.37 15.52 -21.36
C GLY A 178 -22.31 14.51 -20.91
N ARG A 179 -22.18 13.40 -21.63
CA ARG A 179 -21.13 12.40 -21.38
C ARG A 179 -19.74 13.00 -21.53
N HIS A 180 -19.52 13.77 -22.60
CA HIS A 180 -18.24 14.43 -22.83
C HIS A 180 -17.89 15.43 -21.71
N PHE A 181 -18.88 16.22 -21.25
CA PHE A 181 -18.71 17.12 -20.11
C PHE A 181 -18.32 16.36 -18.84
N LEU A 182 -19.02 15.27 -18.51
CA LEU A 182 -18.71 14.44 -17.34
C LEU A 182 -17.30 13.84 -17.42
N VAL A 183 -16.93 13.27 -18.57
CA VAL A 183 -15.59 12.70 -18.81
C VAL A 183 -14.50 13.77 -18.61
N GLN A 184 -14.70 14.98 -19.16
CA GLN A 184 -13.78 16.09 -18.94
C GLN A 184 -13.71 16.51 -17.47
N TYR A 185 -14.86 16.65 -16.80
CA TYR A 185 -14.93 17.02 -15.39
C TYR A 185 -14.17 16.03 -14.50
N ILE A 186 -14.41 14.73 -14.67
CA ILE A 186 -13.72 13.66 -13.93
C ILE A 186 -12.21 13.70 -14.21
N THR A 187 -11.82 13.87 -15.48
CA THR A 187 -10.40 13.97 -15.86
C THR A 187 -9.70 15.16 -15.19
N TYR A 188 -10.32 16.35 -15.23
CA TYR A 188 -9.76 17.56 -14.63
C TYR A 188 -9.81 17.57 -13.11
N SER A 189 -10.68 16.78 -12.48
CA SER A 189 -10.71 16.63 -11.03
C SER A 189 -9.45 16.00 -10.43
N ALA A 190 -8.71 15.24 -11.26
CA ALA A 190 -7.50 14.51 -10.93
C ALA A 190 -7.62 13.57 -9.70
N THR A 191 -8.83 13.12 -9.37
CA THR A 191 -9.11 12.27 -8.19
C THR A 191 -8.20 11.03 -8.13
N GLY A 192 -7.75 10.70 -6.92
CA GLY A 192 -6.84 9.59 -6.66
C GLY A 192 -6.35 9.59 -5.22
N PHE A 193 -5.38 8.74 -4.90
CA PHE A 193 -4.75 8.69 -3.58
C PHE A 193 -3.62 9.72 -3.48
N TYR A 194 -3.73 10.65 -2.54
CA TYR A 194 -2.75 11.71 -2.31
C TYR A 194 -2.05 11.56 -0.96
N VAL A 195 -0.76 11.86 -0.92
CA VAL A 195 0.02 12.02 0.32
C VAL A 195 0.63 13.41 0.27
N GLY A 196 0.09 14.33 1.07
CA GLY A 196 0.31 15.75 0.86
C GLY A 196 -0.20 16.16 -0.53
N GLU A 197 0.65 16.81 -1.32
CA GLU A 197 0.33 17.24 -2.69
C GLU A 197 0.72 16.22 -3.77
N VAL A 198 1.25 15.05 -3.38
CA VAL A 198 1.75 14.05 -4.33
C VAL A 198 0.70 12.98 -4.56
N ARG A 199 0.25 12.86 -5.81
CA ARG A 199 -0.63 11.76 -6.26
C ARG A 199 0.19 10.48 -6.44
N LEU A 200 -0.13 9.44 -5.67
CA LEU A 200 0.50 8.13 -5.79
C LEU A 200 0.01 7.42 -7.04
N THR A 201 0.92 6.82 -7.81
CA THR A 201 0.60 6.07 -9.04
C THR A 201 1.27 4.70 -9.03
N GLY A 202 0.75 3.76 -9.81
CA GLY A 202 1.36 2.43 -9.95
C GLY A 202 2.80 2.52 -10.48
N ALA A 203 3.07 3.50 -11.35
CA ALA A 203 4.42 3.77 -11.85
C ALA A 203 5.40 4.17 -10.74
N MET A 204 4.97 4.95 -9.74
CA MET A 204 5.82 5.28 -8.58
C MET A 204 6.11 4.03 -7.74
N ALA A 205 5.11 3.17 -7.53
CA ALA A 205 5.25 1.90 -6.80
C ALA A 205 6.28 0.98 -7.46
N LEU A 206 6.19 0.83 -8.78
CA LEU A 206 7.11 0.02 -9.57
C LEU A 206 8.53 0.57 -9.53
N LYS A 207 8.71 1.89 -9.67
CA LYS A 207 10.02 2.54 -9.56
C LYS A 207 10.65 2.29 -8.19
N LEU A 208 9.89 2.47 -7.11
CA LEU A 208 10.36 2.20 -5.75
C LEU A 208 10.76 0.73 -5.56
N THR A 209 9.92 -0.20 -6.03
CA THR A 209 10.19 -1.64 -5.97
C THR A 209 11.46 -2.00 -6.73
N TYR A 210 11.63 -1.44 -7.93
CA TYR A 210 12.79 -1.66 -8.77
C TYR A 210 14.07 -1.13 -8.11
N THR A 211 14.04 0.09 -7.58
CA THR A 211 15.17 0.67 -6.84
C THR A 211 15.53 -0.15 -5.59
N ALA A 212 14.52 -0.60 -4.83
CA ALA A 212 14.73 -1.46 -3.67
C ALA A 212 15.34 -2.82 -4.06
N GLY A 213 14.88 -3.42 -5.16
CA GLY A 213 15.41 -4.68 -5.69
C GLY A 213 16.86 -4.54 -6.16
N LEU A 214 17.21 -3.45 -6.85
CA LEU A 214 18.59 -3.16 -7.24
C LEU A 214 19.51 -2.98 -6.02
N ALA A 215 19.05 -2.27 -4.99
CA ALA A 215 19.80 -2.11 -3.75
C ALA A 215 20.03 -3.46 -3.06
N ALA A 216 18.99 -4.29 -2.94
CA ALA A 216 19.10 -5.63 -2.38
C ALA A 216 20.10 -6.50 -3.17
N PHE A 217 20.04 -6.47 -4.51
CA PHE A 217 20.97 -7.20 -5.37
C PHE A 217 22.42 -6.75 -5.19
N ALA A 218 22.66 -5.43 -5.10
CA ALA A 218 23.99 -4.87 -4.87
C ALA A 218 24.57 -5.32 -3.51
N ILE A 219 23.75 -5.33 -2.46
CA ILE A 219 24.14 -5.83 -1.13
C ILE A 219 24.51 -7.31 -1.21
N LEU A 220 23.64 -8.15 -1.80
CA LEU A 220 23.90 -9.58 -1.95
C LEU A 220 25.17 -9.87 -2.75
N THR A 221 25.41 -9.11 -3.82
CA THR A 221 26.64 -9.24 -4.63
C THR A 221 27.88 -8.92 -3.81
N LYS A 222 27.85 -7.85 -3.02
CA LYS A 222 28.95 -7.46 -2.14
C LYS A 222 29.21 -8.48 -1.03
N LEU A 223 28.15 -9.10 -0.50
CA LEU A 223 28.28 -10.16 0.51
C LEU A 223 28.97 -11.39 -0.08
N ASN A 224 28.58 -11.80 -1.29
CA ASN A 224 29.20 -12.95 -1.96
C ASN A 224 30.65 -12.70 -2.38
N SER A 225 31.05 -11.46 -2.68
CA SER A 225 32.44 -11.16 -3.03
C SER A 225 33.42 -11.16 -1.86
N ASN A 226 32.91 -11.11 -0.62
CA ASN A 226 33.73 -11.10 0.59
C ASN A 226 33.97 -12.50 1.19
N ILE A 227 33.35 -13.54 0.60
CA ILE A 227 33.49 -14.96 0.95
C ILE A 227 34.55 -15.58 0.05
#